data_AF-A0A1H4NWN3-F1
#
_entry.id   AF-A0A1H4NWN3-F1
#
_cell.length_a   1.000
_cell.length_b   1.000
_cell.length_c   1.000
_cell.angle_alpha   90.00
_cell.angle_beta   90.00
_cell.angle_gamma   90.00
#
_symmetry.space_group_name_H-M   'P 1'
#
loop_
_entity.id
_entity.type
_entity.pdbx_description
1 polymer ?
#
loop_
_entity_poly.entity_id
_entity_poly.type
_entity_poly.pdbx_seq_one_letter_code
_entity_poly.pdbx_strand_id
1 'polypeptide(L)'
;MDLRDDIERELAGEPVDLFRMDDALVAGRSALRRRRVLTLVAGAAAVVALGSGLTVALNLGQSPVDADRVASQGDSDECAQGRVSAGQSGSCNDSESFLQENAVGYTPSGRLIVRSGWDIVDEVDNPLGEVPATAVAVSNSDRTEWAVLKKPGGPGGGSLHEHVNPANLSSALTFDAWVRYEASRFLGTPATNLVRFGADGDLRPLPGWSIEQQANDVTLPAGYRGPSGVTAVISLDDAPGVWFLVRPAAGGSEGQAEAFPVIGAGTSIASVLTHTASAAYDPDRQGLLAPVSGAGDAS
;
A
#
# COMPACT_ATOMS: atom_id res chain seq x y z
N MET A 1 -46.27 -4.23 -11.43
CA MET A 1 -45.29 -3.61 -12.36
C MET A 1 -44.36 -4.74 -12.77
N ASP A 2 -44.34 -5.07 -14.06
CA ASP A 2 -43.59 -6.22 -14.58
C ASP A 2 -42.12 -5.82 -14.77
N LEU A 3 -41.20 -6.64 -14.26
CA LEU A 3 -39.76 -6.36 -14.30
C LEU A 3 -39.23 -6.28 -15.74
N ARG A 4 -39.94 -6.94 -16.67
CA ARG A 4 -39.64 -6.90 -18.09
C ARG A 4 -39.92 -5.54 -18.71
N ASP A 5 -41.03 -4.90 -18.32
CA ASP A 5 -41.43 -3.59 -18.82
C ASP A 5 -40.48 -2.49 -18.35
N ASP A 6 -39.89 -2.63 -17.15
CA ASP A 6 -38.90 -1.69 -16.63
C ASP A 6 -37.56 -1.79 -17.37
N ILE A 7 -37.12 -3.01 -17.73
CA ILE A 7 -35.89 -3.22 -18.51
C ILE A 7 -36.04 -2.73 -19.95
N GLU A 8 -37.17 -3.02 -20.61
CA GLU A 8 -37.41 -2.54 -21.98
C GLU A 8 -37.54 -1.01 -22.03
N ARG A 9 -38.06 -0.38 -20.96
CA ARG A 9 -38.14 1.07 -20.83
C ARG A 9 -36.78 1.74 -20.61
N GLU A 10 -35.87 1.13 -19.87
CA GLU A 10 -34.49 1.63 -19.71
C GLU A 10 -33.66 1.48 -21.00
N LEU A 11 -33.86 0.39 -21.75
CA LEU A 11 -33.14 0.15 -23.01
C LEU A 11 -33.66 0.95 -24.20
N ALA A 12 -34.90 1.45 -24.15
CA ALA A 12 -35.50 2.29 -25.18
C ALA A 12 -35.17 3.79 -25.03
N GLY A 13 -34.43 4.19 -23.99
CA GLY A 13 -33.93 5.55 -23.83
C GLY A 13 -32.95 5.91 -24.95
N GLU A 14 -32.98 7.17 -25.41
CA GLU A 14 -32.03 7.67 -26.41
C GLU A 14 -30.58 7.36 -25.97
N PRO A 15 -29.70 6.96 -26.91
CA PRO A 15 -28.32 6.67 -26.58
C PRO A 15 -27.70 7.88 -25.90
N VAL A 16 -27.29 7.72 -24.64
CA VAL A 16 -26.52 8.71 -23.90
C VAL A 16 -25.30 9.04 -24.73
N ASP A 17 -25.13 10.31 -25.08
CA ASP A 17 -24.04 10.80 -25.91
C ASP A 17 -22.71 10.45 -25.22
N LEU A 18 -22.15 9.31 -25.61
CA LEU A 18 -20.89 8.79 -25.09
C LEU A 18 -19.85 9.85 -25.40
N PHE A 19 -19.30 10.46 -24.35
CA PHE A 19 -18.17 11.38 -24.37
C PHE A 19 -17.29 11.12 -25.59
N ARG A 20 -17.30 12.06 -26.55
CA ARG A 20 -16.47 11.95 -27.74
C ARG A 20 -15.02 11.95 -27.29
N MET A 21 -14.41 10.77 -27.33
CA MET A 21 -13.03 10.52 -26.92
C MET A 21 -12.05 11.47 -27.64
N ASP A 22 -12.42 11.92 -28.83
CA ASP A 22 -11.69 12.92 -29.62
C ASP A 22 -11.64 14.30 -28.94
N ASP A 23 -12.68 14.74 -28.23
CA ASP A 23 -12.72 16.04 -27.56
C ASP A 23 -11.77 16.08 -26.35
N ALA A 24 -11.68 14.97 -25.61
CA ALA A 24 -10.73 14.81 -24.50
C ALA A 24 -9.27 14.78 -25.01
N LEU A 25 -9.01 14.14 -26.15
CA LEU A 25 -7.69 14.10 -26.76
C LEU A 25 -7.27 15.45 -27.37
N VAL A 26 -8.21 16.22 -27.91
CA VAL A 26 -7.98 17.59 -28.41
C VAL A 26 -7.66 18.54 -27.26
N ALA A 27 -8.38 18.45 -26.14
CA ALA A 27 -8.10 19.23 -24.93
C ALA A 27 -6.67 18.95 -24.40
N GLY A 28 -6.27 17.68 -24.30
CA GLY A 28 -4.93 17.29 -23.84
C GLY A 28 -3.79 17.77 -24.75
N ARG A 29 -3.95 17.71 -26.07
CA ARG A 29 -2.94 18.21 -27.03
C ARG A 29 -2.77 19.73 -26.97
N SER A 30 -3.85 20.46 -26.69
CA SER A 30 -3.80 21.93 -26.58
C SER A 30 -3.05 22.40 -25.33
N ALA A 31 -3.19 21.69 -24.21
CA ALA A 31 -2.46 21.97 -22.97
C ALA A 31 -0.95 21.74 -23.13
N LEU A 32 -0.55 20.65 -23.79
CA LEU A 32 0.87 20.37 -24.09
C LEU A 32 1.51 21.40 -25.02
N ARG A 33 0.77 21.95 -25.99
CA ARG A 33 1.28 23.03 -26.86
C ARG A 33 1.49 24.34 -26.10
N ARG A 34 0.60 24.71 -25.18
CA ARG A 34 0.78 25.92 -24.35
C ARG A 34 2.02 25.84 -23.46
N ARG A 35 2.35 24.65 -22.94
CA ARG A 35 3.52 24.42 -22.07
C ARG A 35 4.86 24.58 -22.82
N ARG A 36 4.92 24.21 -24.10
CA ARG A 36 6.14 24.37 -24.94
C ARG A 36 6.43 25.82 -25.35
N VAL A 37 5.42 26.68 -25.38
CA VAL A 37 5.61 28.11 -25.73
C VAL A 37 6.15 28.90 -24.52
N LEU A 38 5.78 28.52 -23.30
CA LEU A 38 6.25 29.20 -22.09
C LEU A 38 7.70 28.87 -21.70
N THR A 39 8.25 27.72 -22.14
CA THR A 39 9.62 27.31 -21.80
C THR A 39 10.70 27.92 -22.70
N LEU A 40 10.35 28.49 -23.86
CA LEU A 40 11.32 29.09 -24.79
C LEU A 40 11.59 30.58 -24.56
N VAL A 41 10.79 31.26 -23.71
CA VAL A 41 10.93 32.71 -23.47
C VAL A 41 11.83 33.03 -22.25
N ALA A 42 12.17 32.05 -21.41
CA ALA A 42 12.97 32.25 -20.19
C ALA A 42 14.47 31.98 -20.36
N GLY A 43 14.97 31.84 -21.58
CA GLY A 43 16.36 31.44 -21.88
C GLY A 43 17.22 32.54 -22.53
N ALA A 44 17.22 33.77 -22.01
CA ALA A 44 18.12 34.82 -22.49
C ALA A 44 18.40 35.93 -21.45
N ALA A 45 19.07 35.58 -20.33
CA ALA A 45 19.88 36.43 -19.43
C ALA A 45 20.11 35.61 -18.14
N ALA A 46 21.27 35.46 -17.50
CA ALA A 46 22.49 36.24 -17.51
C ALA A 46 23.69 35.35 -17.12
N VAL A 47 24.88 35.85 -17.45
CA VAL A 47 26.21 35.27 -17.28
C VAL A 47 26.88 35.89 -16.03
N VAL A 48 27.61 35.05 -15.27
CA VAL A 48 28.72 35.33 -14.31
C VAL A 48 28.39 35.88 -12.91
N ALA A 49 28.67 35.06 -11.88
CA ALA A 49 29.49 35.43 -10.72
C ALA A 49 30.11 34.18 -10.05
N LEU A 50 31.41 34.28 -9.74
CA LEU A 50 32.32 33.25 -9.21
C LEU A 50 32.31 33.17 -7.67
N GLY A 51 32.68 32.00 -7.14
CA GLY A 51 33.19 31.77 -5.77
C GLY A 51 32.10 31.54 -4.72
N SER A 52 32.17 30.60 -3.78
CA SER A 52 33.30 29.87 -3.21
C SER A 52 32.79 28.71 -2.33
N GLY A 53 33.44 27.55 -2.45
CA GLY A 53 33.76 26.61 -1.35
C GLY A 53 32.65 26.08 -0.44
N LEU A 54 32.17 24.87 -0.74
CA LEU A 54 31.97 23.84 0.30
C LEU A 54 31.97 22.45 -0.35
N THR A 55 33.15 21.83 -0.45
CA THR A 55 33.29 20.40 -0.73
C THR A 55 33.00 19.63 0.56
N VAL A 56 31.76 19.18 0.74
CA VAL A 56 31.47 18.08 1.67
C VAL A 56 31.87 16.79 0.95
N ALA A 57 33.00 16.23 1.37
CA ALA A 57 33.41 14.89 1.00
C ALA A 57 32.46 13.88 1.66
N LEU A 58 31.43 13.43 0.94
CA LEU A 58 30.71 12.21 1.30
C LEU A 58 31.53 11.02 0.78
N ASN A 59 32.23 10.42 1.73
CA ASN A 59 32.99 9.19 1.57
C ASN A 59 32.00 8.04 1.32
N LEU A 60 31.67 7.77 0.05
CA LEU A 60 30.96 6.55 -0.36
C LEU A 60 31.98 5.40 -0.43
N GLY A 61 32.34 4.92 0.76
CA GLY A 61 33.10 3.70 0.93
C GLY A 61 32.21 2.48 0.68
N GLN A 62 32.49 1.80 -0.45
CA GLN A 62 32.52 0.34 -0.60
C GLN A 62 31.27 -0.48 -0.21
N SER A 63 30.55 -0.95 -1.22
CA SER A 63 29.99 -2.32 -1.24
C SER A 63 31.13 -3.34 -1.47
N PRO A 64 30.94 -4.67 -1.31
CA PRO A 64 29.83 -5.44 -0.74
C PRO A 64 30.31 -6.36 0.43
N VAL A 65 29.40 -6.80 1.30
CA VAL A 65 29.68 -7.97 2.15
C VAL A 65 28.46 -8.88 2.13
N ASP A 66 28.76 -10.16 1.99
CA ASP A 66 27.92 -11.32 1.77
C ASP A 66 26.55 -11.32 2.47
N ALA A 67 25.57 -11.82 1.72
CA ALA A 67 24.34 -12.37 2.27
C ALA A 67 24.70 -13.61 3.11
N ASP A 68 25.04 -13.37 4.38
CA ASP A 68 25.13 -14.43 5.37
C ASP A 68 23.71 -14.94 5.64
N ARG A 69 23.46 -16.18 5.24
CA ARG A 69 22.37 -16.99 5.78
C ARG A 69 22.57 -17.07 7.29
N VAL A 70 21.83 -16.28 8.03
CA VAL A 70 21.70 -16.49 9.48
C VAL A 70 20.79 -17.69 9.70
N ALA A 71 21.42 -18.86 9.89
CA ALA A 71 20.82 -19.91 10.68
C ALA A 71 20.84 -19.42 12.14
N SER A 72 19.67 -19.14 12.72
CA SER A 72 19.58 -18.90 14.16
C SER A 72 19.78 -20.22 14.89
N GLN A 73 20.79 -20.21 15.75
CA GLN A 73 21.19 -21.28 16.63
C GLN A 73 20.30 -21.26 17.88
N GLY A 74 19.83 -22.45 18.27
CA GLY A 74 18.71 -22.66 19.17
C GLY A 74 18.79 -22.02 20.56
N ASP A 75 17.64 -21.48 20.98
CA ASP A 75 17.13 -21.74 22.32
C ASP A 75 16.20 -22.96 22.21
N SER A 76 16.54 -24.01 22.94
CA SER A 76 15.83 -25.28 22.95
C SER A 76 14.53 -25.15 23.75
N ASP A 77 13.44 -24.82 23.06
CA ASP A 77 12.08 -25.09 23.51
C ASP A 77 11.43 -26.10 22.55
N GLU A 78 11.33 -27.33 23.04
CA GLU A 78 10.71 -28.52 22.43
C GLU A 78 9.23 -28.28 22.07
N CYS A 79 8.95 -27.52 21.02
CA CYS A 79 7.65 -27.49 20.35
C CYS A 79 7.77 -27.10 18.86
N ALA A 80 8.86 -26.45 18.45
CA ALA A 80 9.11 -26.13 17.06
C ALA A 80 9.91 -27.26 16.40
N GLN A 81 9.25 -28.01 15.51
CA GLN A 81 9.82 -29.05 14.62
C GLN A 81 10.13 -30.42 15.24
N GLY A 82 9.07 -31.13 15.65
CA GLY A 82 9.14 -32.58 15.88
C GLY A 82 8.88 -33.37 14.59
N ARG A 83 9.94 -33.88 13.94
CA ARG A 83 9.82 -35.11 13.15
C ARG A 83 9.19 -36.18 14.03
N VAL A 84 8.18 -36.85 13.48
CA VAL A 84 7.35 -37.87 14.10
C VAL A 84 8.18 -38.89 14.91
N SER A 85 8.09 -38.80 16.24
CA SER A 85 8.36 -39.92 17.15
C SER A 85 7.17 -40.00 18.10
N ALA A 86 6.46 -41.12 18.01
CA ALA A 86 5.27 -41.39 18.79
C ALA A 86 5.62 -41.48 20.29
N GLY A 87 4.95 -40.66 21.11
CA GLY A 87 4.89 -40.90 22.55
C GLY A 87 5.16 -39.71 23.47
N GLN A 88 4.61 -38.52 23.21
CA GLN A 88 4.41 -37.52 24.28
C GLN A 88 3.33 -36.50 23.87
N SER A 89 2.08 -36.81 24.21
CA SER A 89 0.90 -35.96 24.00
C SER A 89 0.65 -35.13 25.27
N GLY A 90 1.47 -34.10 25.49
CA GLY A 90 1.30 -33.14 26.58
C GLY A 90 1.14 -31.70 26.07
N SER A 91 -0.09 -31.17 26.18
CA SER A 91 -0.43 -29.72 26.30
C SER A 91 0.09 -28.72 25.24
N CYS A 92 0.25 -29.09 23.97
CA CYS A 92 0.34 -28.08 22.89
C CYS A 92 -1.04 -27.57 22.44
N ASN A 93 -2.10 -28.36 22.67
CA ASN A 93 -3.45 -28.07 22.18
C ASN A 93 -4.13 -26.88 22.88
N ASP A 94 -3.80 -26.59 24.14
CA ASP A 94 -4.43 -25.48 24.88
C ASP A 94 -4.08 -24.12 24.28
N SER A 95 -2.91 -24.02 23.63
CA SER A 95 -2.46 -22.82 22.93
C SER A 95 -3.32 -22.46 21.72
N GLU A 96 -3.91 -23.46 21.04
CA GLU A 96 -4.70 -23.20 19.82
C GLU A 96 -6.03 -22.51 20.13
N SER A 97 -6.54 -22.63 21.36
CA SER A 97 -7.76 -21.95 21.78
C SER A 97 -7.66 -20.42 21.65
N PHE A 98 -6.44 -19.86 21.68
CA PHE A 98 -6.18 -18.44 21.50
C PHE A 98 -6.24 -17.98 20.03
N LEU A 99 -6.10 -18.90 19.08
CA LEU A 99 -6.08 -18.58 17.65
C LEU A 99 -7.48 -18.32 17.08
N GLN A 100 -8.55 -18.70 17.78
CA GLN A 100 -9.93 -18.63 17.28
C GLN A 100 -10.04 -19.21 15.86
N GLU A 101 -10.33 -18.38 14.85
CA GLU A 101 -10.41 -18.74 13.43
C GLU A 101 -9.13 -18.45 12.63
N ASN A 102 -8.14 -17.79 13.23
CA ASN A 102 -6.92 -17.33 12.57
C ASN A 102 -5.87 -18.45 12.47
N ALA A 103 -4.98 -18.36 11.48
CA ALA A 103 -3.89 -19.32 11.30
C ALA A 103 -2.70 -19.07 12.25
N VAL A 104 -2.57 -17.85 12.78
CA VAL A 104 -1.41 -17.42 13.58
C VAL A 104 -1.81 -16.33 14.58
N GLY A 105 -1.11 -16.21 15.69
CA GLY A 105 -1.41 -15.25 16.74
C GLY A 105 -0.37 -15.25 17.87
N TYR A 106 -0.56 -14.40 18.87
CA TYR A 106 0.27 -14.41 20.08
C TYR A 106 -0.47 -15.03 21.26
N THR A 107 0.24 -15.78 22.09
CA THR A 107 -0.21 -16.12 23.45
C THR A 107 -0.20 -14.85 24.34
N PRO A 108 -0.88 -14.85 25.49
CA PRO A 108 -0.78 -13.75 26.46
C PRO A 108 0.65 -13.45 26.94
N SER A 109 1.56 -14.42 26.87
CA SER A 109 2.99 -14.24 27.19
C SER A 109 3.81 -13.63 26.05
N GLY A 110 3.19 -13.34 24.89
CA GLY A 110 3.85 -12.79 23.72
C GLY A 110 4.64 -13.80 22.89
N ARG A 111 4.33 -15.10 23.01
CA ARG A 111 4.89 -16.14 22.15
C ARG A 111 4.04 -16.28 20.89
N LEU A 112 4.68 -16.21 19.72
CA LEU A 112 4.01 -16.46 18.44
C LEU A 112 3.60 -17.94 18.38
N ILE A 113 2.34 -18.20 18.05
CA ILE A 113 1.78 -19.55 17.88
C ILE A 113 1.13 -19.65 16.51
N VAL A 114 1.30 -20.81 15.88
CA VAL A 114 0.79 -21.13 14.53
C VAL A 114 -0.14 -22.32 14.68
N ARG A 115 -1.26 -22.31 13.96
CA ARG A 115 -2.26 -23.39 13.96
C ARG A 115 -1.62 -24.68 13.43
N SER A 116 -1.99 -25.81 14.03
CA SER A 116 -1.56 -27.12 13.57
C SER A 116 -1.87 -27.33 12.07
N GLY A 117 -0.89 -27.84 11.34
CA GLY A 117 -0.96 -28.03 9.89
C GLY A 117 -0.66 -26.78 9.06
N TRP A 118 -0.28 -25.67 9.69
CA TRP A 118 0.22 -24.48 9.03
C TRP A 118 1.70 -24.27 9.32
N ASP A 119 2.43 -23.73 8.34
CA ASP A 119 3.84 -23.41 8.42
C ASP A 119 4.06 -21.92 8.17
N ILE A 120 5.01 -21.31 8.89
CA ILE A 120 5.51 -19.97 8.57
C ILE A 120 6.39 -20.09 7.32
N VAL A 121 6.03 -19.37 6.26
CA VAL A 121 6.77 -19.35 5.00
C VAL A 121 7.55 -18.05 4.80
N ASP A 122 7.15 -16.98 5.49
CA ASP A 122 7.88 -15.69 5.51
C ASP A 122 7.59 -14.94 6.81
N GLU A 123 8.53 -14.13 7.27
CA GLU A 123 8.45 -13.37 8.51
C GLU A 123 9.23 -12.05 8.42
N VAL A 124 8.59 -10.96 8.82
CA VAL A 124 9.22 -9.65 8.99
C VAL A 124 9.12 -9.26 10.45
N ASP A 125 10.28 -9.13 11.09
CA ASP A 125 10.36 -8.67 12.48
C ASP A 125 10.11 -7.16 12.57
N ASN A 126 9.29 -6.78 13.55
CA ASN A 126 8.99 -5.42 13.93
C ASN A 126 8.69 -4.44 12.77
N PRO A 127 7.71 -4.75 11.91
CA PRO A 127 7.38 -3.92 10.74
C PRO A 127 6.83 -2.53 11.13
N LEU A 128 6.43 -2.32 12.39
CA LEU A 128 5.80 -1.09 12.89
C LEU A 128 6.78 -0.19 13.67
N GLY A 129 8.09 -0.44 13.61
CA GLY A 129 9.10 0.43 14.22
C GLY A 129 9.06 0.45 15.75
N GLU A 130 8.53 1.50 16.36
CA GLU A 130 8.49 1.61 17.83
C GLU A 130 7.44 0.72 18.49
N VAL A 131 6.50 0.17 17.72
CA VAL A 131 5.45 -0.71 18.21
C VAL A 131 5.84 -2.17 17.96
N PRO A 132 6.17 -2.96 19.01
CA PRO A 132 6.58 -4.34 18.84
C PRO A 132 5.50 -5.15 18.12
N ALA A 133 5.84 -5.66 16.93
CA ALA A 133 4.96 -6.43 16.09
C ALA A 133 5.74 -7.47 15.28
N THR A 134 5.05 -8.42 14.68
CA THR A 134 5.61 -9.33 13.68
C THR A 134 4.62 -9.43 12.54
N ALA A 135 5.11 -9.34 11.31
CA ALA A 135 4.33 -9.77 10.16
C ALA A 135 4.75 -11.17 9.74
N VAL A 136 3.78 -12.01 9.42
CA VAL A 136 4.02 -13.39 8.99
C VAL A 136 3.18 -13.75 7.78
N ALA A 137 3.75 -14.54 6.88
CA ALA A 137 3.01 -15.33 5.92
C ALA A 137 2.98 -16.77 6.41
N VAL A 138 1.79 -17.33 6.59
CA VAL A 138 1.58 -18.73 6.95
C VAL A 138 0.83 -19.45 5.87
N SER A 139 1.15 -20.73 5.64
CA SER A 139 0.55 -21.53 4.57
C SER A 139 0.23 -22.94 5.03
N ASN A 140 -0.80 -23.55 4.44
CA ASN A 140 -1.09 -24.97 4.55
C ASN A 140 -1.35 -25.55 3.13
N SER A 141 -1.83 -26.79 3.04
CA SER A 141 -2.11 -27.44 1.74
C SER A 141 -3.14 -26.71 0.88
N ASP A 142 -4.00 -25.88 1.49
CA ASP A 142 -5.20 -25.37 0.85
C ASP A 142 -5.10 -23.86 0.56
N ARG A 143 -4.39 -23.09 1.39
CA ARG A 143 -4.31 -21.63 1.28
C ARG A 143 -3.11 -21.03 2.00
N THR A 144 -2.88 -19.75 1.71
CA THR A 144 -1.95 -18.88 2.44
C THR A 144 -2.74 -17.82 3.19
N GLU A 145 -2.20 -17.32 4.29
CA GLU A 145 -2.72 -16.21 5.07
C GLU A 145 -1.55 -15.30 5.45
N TRP A 146 -1.74 -14.00 5.35
CA TRP A 146 -0.77 -13.01 5.82
C TRP A 146 -1.34 -12.31 7.04
N ALA A 147 -0.50 -12.06 8.04
CA ALA A 147 -0.90 -11.39 9.26
C ALA A 147 0.13 -10.33 9.70
N VAL A 148 -0.35 -9.20 10.23
CA VAL A 148 0.45 -8.27 11.03
C VAL A 148 -0.08 -8.29 12.44
N LEU A 149 0.75 -8.76 13.37
CA LEU A 149 0.39 -9.05 14.74
C LEU A 149 1.16 -8.12 15.67
N LYS A 150 0.46 -7.35 16.50
CA LYS A 150 1.10 -6.60 17.57
C LYS A 150 1.39 -7.51 18.76
N LYS A 151 2.60 -7.42 19.31
CA LYS A 151 3.00 -8.20 20.47
C LYS A 151 2.24 -7.72 21.71
N PRO A 152 1.65 -8.63 22.51
CA PRO A 152 1.00 -8.31 23.78
C PRO A 152 1.92 -7.52 24.71
N GLY A 153 1.33 -6.58 25.47
CA GLY A 153 2.06 -5.74 26.42
C GLY A 153 2.83 -4.56 25.81
N GLY A 154 2.81 -4.38 24.48
CA GLY A 154 3.38 -3.21 23.83
C GLY A 154 2.60 -1.91 24.08
N PRO A 155 3.24 -0.74 23.92
CA PRO A 155 2.58 0.57 24.05
C PRO A 155 1.33 0.67 23.15
N GLY A 156 0.31 1.39 23.62
CA GLY A 156 -0.92 1.65 22.86
C GLY A 156 -2.10 0.70 23.11
N GLY A 157 -2.01 -0.26 24.04
CA GLY A 157 -3.14 -0.95 24.71
C GLY A 157 -4.06 -1.85 23.88
N GLY A 158 -4.24 -1.59 22.59
CA GLY A 158 -5.02 -2.41 21.66
C GLY A 158 -4.19 -3.54 21.07
N SER A 159 -4.86 -4.64 20.76
CA SER A 159 -4.34 -5.71 19.93
C SER A 159 -4.56 -5.37 18.46
N LEU A 160 -3.47 -5.35 17.67
CA LEU A 160 -3.56 -5.30 16.21
C LEU A 160 -3.48 -6.74 15.71
N HIS A 161 -4.53 -7.17 15.03
CA HIS A 161 -4.61 -8.45 14.34
C HIS A 161 -5.20 -8.19 12.95
N GLU A 162 -4.35 -7.78 12.00
CA GLU A 162 -4.79 -7.74 10.61
C GLU A 162 -4.46 -9.08 9.97
N HIS A 163 -5.46 -9.73 9.39
CA HIS A 163 -5.34 -11.00 8.68
C HIS A 163 -5.92 -10.85 7.28
N VAL A 164 -5.21 -11.37 6.28
CA VAL A 164 -5.69 -11.36 4.90
C VAL A 164 -5.34 -12.64 4.18
N ASN A 165 -6.25 -13.12 3.35
CA ASN A 165 -5.94 -14.18 2.38
C ASN A 165 -5.40 -13.51 1.10
N PRO A 166 -4.14 -13.73 0.70
CA PRO A 166 -3.57 -13.15 -0.51
C PRO A 166 -4.31 -13.55 -1.79
N ALA A 167 -5.07 -14.65 -1.80
CA ALA A 167 -5.94 -14.99 -2.93
C ALA A 167 -7.09 -13.99 -3.15
N ASN A 168 -7.43 -13.20 -2.14
CA ASN A 168 -8.39 -12.10 -2.24
C ASN A 168 -7.73 -10.78 -2.67
N LEU A 169 -6.39 -10.74 -2.75
CA LEU A 169 -5.61 -9.58 -3.17
C LEU A 169 -5.25 -9.69 -4.65
N SER A 170 -4.70 -8.62 -5.22
CA SER A 170 -4.07 -8.71 -6.54
C SER A 170 -2.99 -9.78 -6.49
N SER A 171 -2.98 -10.69 -7.47
CA SER A 171 -1.95 -11.74 -7.58
C SER A 171 -0.53 -11.21 -7.73
N ALA A 172 -0.38 -9.90 -7.98
CA ALA A 172 0.88 -9.22 -8.12
C ALA A 172 1.36 -8.54 -6.82
N LEU A 173 0.53 -8.47 -5.78
CA LEU A 173 0.96 -7.99 -4.47
C LEU A 173 1.84 -9.05 -3.80
N THR A 174 3.02 -8.65 -3.32
CA THR A 174 3.91 -9.52 -2.54
C THR A 174 3.66 -9.35 -1.04
N PHE A 175 4.12 -10.32 -0.24
CA PHE A 175 4.00 -10.23 1.22
C PHE A 175 4.71 -8.98 1.76
N ASP A 176 5.96 -8.72 1.37
CA ASP A 176 6.70 -7.52 1.78
C ASP A 176 6.00 -6.21 1.39
N ALA A 177 5.46 -6.11 0.17
CA ALA A 177 4.70 -4.93 -0.27
C ALA A 177 3.43 -4.71 0.58
N TRP A 178 2.73 -5.79 0.92
CA TRP A 178 1.58 -5.74 1.83
C TRP A 178 1.98 -5.34 3.25
N VAL A 179 3.08 -5.88 3.80
CA VAL A 179 3.58 -5.53 5.14
C VAL A 179 3.96 -4.06 5.22
N ARG A 180 4.67 -3.51 4.23
CA ARG A 180 5.01 -2.08 4.17
C ARG A 180 3.76 -1.21 4.10
N TYR A 181 2.75 -1.66 3.35
CA TYR A 181 1.45 -0.97 3.28
C TYR A 181 0.75 -0.96 4.65
N GLU A 182 0.61 -2.11 5.31
CA GLU A 182 0.00 -2.22 6.64
C GLU A 182 0.76 -1.41 7.69
N ALA A 183 2.09 -1.44 7.63
CA ALA A 183 2.94 -0.65 8.51
C ALA A 183 2.71 0.86 8.33
N SER A 184 2.62 1.32 7.07
CA SER A 184 2.28 2.71 6.80
C SER A 184 0.92 3.06 7.39
N ARG A 185 -0.12 2.27 7.11
CA ARG A 185 -1.48 2.45 7.64
C ARG A 185 -1.50 2.56 9.15
N PHE A 186 -0.84 1.63 9.85
CA PHE A 186 -0.88 1.56 11.30
C PHE A 186 -0.22 2.77 11.97
N LEU A 187 0.90 3.23 11.42
CA LEU A 187 1.64 4.38 11.96
C LEU A 187 0.89 5.71 11.78
N GLY A 188 -0.31 5.70 11.19
CA GLY A 188 -1.07 6.92 10.91
C GLY A 188 -0.35 7.82 9.91
N THR A 189 0.75 7.35 9.35
CA THR A 189 1.20 7.82 8.06
C THR A 189 0.14 7.30 7.09
N PRO A 190 -0.48 8.11 6.23
CA PRO A 190 -1.11 7.55 5.04
C PRO A 190 -0.08 6.64 4.33
N ALA A 191 -0.38 6.03 3.18
CA ALA A 191 0.72 5.60 2.30
C ALA A 191 1.52 6.82 1.74
N THR A 192 1.68 7.88 2.56
CA THR A 192 2.43 9.11 2.35
C THR A 192 3.90 8.91 2.15
N ASN A 193 4.43 7.74 2.52
CA ASN A 193 5.86 7.48 2.45
C ASN A 193 6.26 6.66 1.21
N LEU A 194 5.46 6.73 0.15
CA LEU A 194 5.82 6.15 -1.15
C LEU A 194 6.47 7.21 -2.06
N VAL A 195 5.88 8.40 -2.07
CA VAL A 195 6.25 9.51 -2.95
C VAL A 195 6.11 10.84 -2.24
N ARG A 196 6.73 11.87 -2.79
CA ARG A 196 6.55 13.28 -2.38
C ARG A 196 6.36 14.16 -3.60
N PHE A 197 5.61 15.25 -3.47
CA PHE A 197 5.57 16.30 -4.48
C PHE A 197 6.88 17.09 -4.45
N GLY A 198 7.50 17.26 -5.61
CA GLY A 198 8.56 18.24 -5.83
C GLY A 198 7.98 19.66 -5.92
N ALA A 199 8.85 20.65 -5.85
CA ALA A 199 8.48 22.07 -6.02
C ALA A 199 7.91 22.37 -7.43
N ASP A 200 8.15 21.48 -8.39
CA ASP A 200 7.63 21.47 -9.76
C ASP A 200 6.23 20.84 -9.87
N GLY A 201 5.70 20.28 -8.79
CA GLY A 201 4.43 19.53 -8.78
C GLY A 201 4.57 18.08 -9.24
N ASP A 202 5.77 17.63 -9.61
CA ASP A 202 6.01 16.25 -10.01
C ASP A 202 6.25 15.36 -8.78
N LEU A 203 5.65 14.17 -8.75
CA LEU A 203 5.97 13.17 -7.73
C LEU A 203 7.38 12.62 -7.89
N ARG A 204 8.06 12.46 -6.77
CA ARG A 204 9.37 11.82 -6.64
C ARG A 204 9.25 10.64 -5.69
N PRO A 205 9.78 9.46 -6.04
CA PRO A 205 9.79 8.34 -5.12
C PRO A 205 10.62 8.67 -3.87
N LEU A 206 10.23 8.10 -2.74
CA LEU A 206 11.07 8.04 -1.55
C LEU A 206 12.05 6.84 -1.65
N PRO A 207 13.12 6.80 -0.82
CA PRO A 207 14.09 5.70 -0.87
C PRO A 207 13.41 4.32 -0.75
N GLY A 208 13.82 3.39 -1.61
CA GLY A 208 13.27 2.03 -1.65
C GLY A 208 12.02 1.87 -2.53
N TRP A 209 11.67 2.88 -3.33
CA TRP A 209 10.60 2.81 -4.32
C TRP A 209 11.08 3.37 -5.65
N SER A 210 10.55 2.86 -6.76
CA SER A 210 10.65 3.53 -8.06
C SER A 210 9.27 3.71 -8.67
N ILE A 211 9.04 4.89 -9.24
CA ILE A 211 7.83 5.16 -10.01
C ILE A 211 8.00 4.54 -11.39
N GLU A 212 7.13 3.62 -11.75
CA GLU A 212 7.09 3.00 -13.08
C GLU A 212 6.26 3.86 -14.04
N GLN A 213 5.05 4.25 -13.64
CA GLN A 213 4.17 5.13 -14.39
C GLN A 213 3.63 6.25 -13.51
N GLN A 214 3.37 7.41 -14.12
CA GLN A 214 2.84 8.57 -13.42
C GLN A 214 2.02 9.46 -14.36
N ALA A 215 0.92 10.00 -13.84
CA ALA A 215 0.26 11.17 -14.38
C ALA A 215 0.01 12.17 -13.25
N ASN A 216 0.44 13.41 -13.45
CA ASN A 216 0.11 14.55 -12.60
C ASN A 216 -1.08 15.32 -13.20
N ASP A 217 -1.64 16.22 -12.40
CA ASP A 217 -2.80 17.05 -12.75
C ASP A 217 -4.00 16.24 -13.27
N VAL A 218 -4.22 15.04 -12.70
CA VAL A 218 -5.34 14.21 -13.12
C VAL A 218 -6.67 14.84 -12.72
N THR A 219 -7.64 14.80 -13.63
CA THR A 219 -9.03 15.08 -13.31
C THR A 219 -9.73 13.76 -13.07
N LEU A 220 -10.26 13.57 -11.86
CA LEU A 220 -11.00 12.37 -11.53
C LEU A 220 -12.33 12.34 -12.31
N PRO A 221 -12.76 11.15 -12.76
CA PRO A 221 -13.98 11.02 -13.54
C PRO A 221 -15.24 11.29 -12.70
N ALA A 222 -16.34 11.62 -13.38
CA ALA A 222 -17.65 11.72 -12.74
C ALA A 222 -18.03 10.38 -12.07
N GLY A 223 -18.59 10.46 -10.86
CA GLY A 223 -18.94 9.26 -10.09
C GLY A 223 -17.78 8.67 -9.25
N TYR A 224 -16.58 9.26 -9.29
CA TYR A 224 -15.53 8.93 -8.33
C TYR A 224 -16.00 9.19 -6.89
N ARG A 225 -15.83 8.19 -6.02
CA ARG A 225 -16.28 8.20 -4.62
C ARG A 225 -15.14 8.22 -3.59
N GLY A 226 -13.88 8.23 -4.03
CA GLY A 226 -12.72 8.11 -3.15
C GLY A 226 -12.29 9.44 -2.51
N PRO A 227 -11.07 9.49 -1.93
CA PRO A 227 -10.52 10.69 -1.30
C PRO A 227 -10.54 11.91 -2.21
N SER A 228 -10.97 13.05 -1.67
CA SER A 228 -10.94 14.33 -2.36
C SER A 228 -9.51 14.86 -2.52
N GLY A 229 -9.30 15.73 -3.51
CA GLY A 229 -8.02 16.41 -3.74
C GLY A 229 -6.94 15.58 -4.42
N VAL A 230 -7.26 14.38 -4.94
CA VAL A 230 -6.33 13.59 -5.76
C VAL A 230 -5.96 14.37 -7.01
N THR A 231 -4.67 14.54 -7.21
CA THR A 231 -4.07 15.28 -8.33
C THR A 231 -3.10 14.42 -9.13
N ALA A 232 -2.74 13.22 -8.67
CA ALA A 232 -1.88 12.34 -9.43
C ALA A 232 -2.27 10.87 -9.30
N VAL A 233 -1.80 10.07 -10.25
CA VAL A 233 -1.89 8.60 -10.26
C VAL A 233 -0.50 8.04 -10.55
N ILE A 234 -0.07 7.04 -9.79
CA ILE A 234 1.22 6.37 -9.99
C ILE A 234 1.09 4.85 -9.94
N SER A 235 2.03 4.16 -10.60
CA SER A 235 2.38 2.77 -10.29
C SER A 235 3.82 2.73 -9.79
N LEU A 236 4.12 1.77 -8.91
CA LEU A 236 5.46 1.54 -8.36
C LEU A 236 6.00 0.20 -8.84
N ASP A 237 7.31 0.10 -9.04
CA ASP A 237 8.02 -1.11 -9.47
C ASP A 237 7.85 -2.29 -8.50
N ASP A 238 7.97 -2.01 -7.20
CA ASP A 238 7.90 -3.02 -6.13
C ASP A 238 6.46 -3.42 -5.76
N ALA A 239 5.47 -2.83 -6.43
CA ALA A 239 4.06 -3.14 -6.23
C ALA A 239 3.34 -3.35 -7.58
N PRO A 240 3.75 -4.37 -8.37
CA PRO A 240 3.16 -4.59 -9.68
C PRO A 240 1.64 -4.83 -9.56
N GLY A 241 0.88 -4.27 -10.49
CA GLY A 241 -0.59 -4.38 -10.48
C GLY A 241 -1.29 -3.61 -9.36
N VAL A 242 -0.57 -2.84 -8.55
CA VAL A 242 -1.13 -1.86 -7.61
C VAL A 242 -0.88 -0.46 -8.15
N TRP A 243 -1.96 0.30 -8.24
CA TRP A 243 -1.90 1.71 -8.57
C TRP A 243 -2.15 2.53 -7.32
N PHE A 244 -1.71 3.78 -7.30
CA PHE A 244 -1.98 4.70 -6.20
C PHE A 244 -2.57 5.99 -6.71
N LEU A 245 -3.68 6.41 -6.11
CA LEU A 245 -4.21 7.77 -6.22
C LEU A 245 -3.46 8.64 -5.22
N VAL A 246 -2.94 9.78 -5.67
CA VAL A 246 -2.06 10.61 -4.87
C VAL A 246 -2.62 12.03 -4.73
N ARG A 247 -2.62 12.56 -3.52
CA ARG A 247 -2.96 13.96 -3.21
C ARG A 247 -1.91 14.60 -2.30
N PRO A 248 -1.80 15.93 -2.25
CA PRO A 248 -1.01 16.60 -1.22
C PRO A 248 -1.54 16.28 0.19
N ALA A 249 -0.65 16.05 1.16
CA ALA A 249 -1.03 15.75 2.53
C ALA A 249 -1.72 16.93 3.22
N ALA A 250 -2.85 16.65 3.88
CA ALA A 250 -3.62 17.68 4.57
C ALA A 250 -2.85 18.16 5.82
N GLY A 251 -2.40 19.42 5.83
CA GLY A 251 -1.63 19.99 6.94
C GLY A 251 -0.20 19.45 7.05
N GLY A 252 0.30 18.75 6.03
CA GLY A 252 1.66 18.24 5.98
C GLY A 252 2.71 19.32 5.72
N SER A 253 3.99 18.97 5.94
CA SER A 253 5.11 19.77 5.47
C SER A 253 5.09 19.85 3.94
N GLU A 254 5.59 20.97 3.37
CA GLU A 254 5.62 21.18 1.93
C GLU A 254 6.22 19.96 1.19
N GLY A 255 5.48 19.45 0.20
CA GLY A 255 5.88 18.29 -0.59
C GLY A 255 5.39 16.93 -0.06
N GLN A 256 4.80 16.83 1.13
CA GLN A 256 4.19 15.56 1.57
C GLN A 256 2.98 15.20 0.69
N ALA A 257 2.90 13.94 0.28
CA ALA A 257 1.84 13.40 -0.56
C ALA A 257 1.18 12.24 0.18
N GLU A 258 -0.12 12.02 0.07
CA GLU A 258 -0.82 10.82 0.54
C GLU A 258 -1.16 9.96 -0.66
N ALA A 259 -0.80 8.68 -0.60
CA ALA A 259 -1.13 7.71 -1.64
C ALA A 259 -2.25 6.78 -1.13
N PHE A 260 -3.18 6.43 -2.01
CA PHE A 260 -4.28 5.51 -1.73
C PHE A 260 -4.24 4.37 -2.75
N PRO A 261 -4.08 3.11 -2.31
CA PRO A 261 -3.97 2.01 -3.25
C PRO A 261 -5.28 1.80 -4.01
N VAL A 262 -5.14 1.42 -5.27
CA VAL A 262 -6.22 0.96 -6.14
C VAL A 262 -5.82 -0.41 -6.69
N ILE A 263 -6.48 -1.43 -6.16
CA ILE A 263 -6.17 -2.83 -6.43
C ILE A 263 -7.06 -3.33 -7.56
N GLY A 264 -6.50 -4.15 -8.47
CA GLY A 264 -7.25 -4.74 -9.59
C GLY A 264 -7.51 -3.79 -10.76
N ALA A 265 -6.85 -2.63 -10.76
CA ALA A 265 -7.10 -1.54 -11.69
C ALA A 265 -6.23 -1.62 -12.96
N GLY A 266 -6.45 -2.60 -13.82
CA GLY A 266 -5.84 -2.68 -15.16
C GLY A 266 -4.30 -2.48 -15.21
N THR A 267 -3.78 -2.15 -16.40
CA THR A 267 -2.32 -2.00 -16.63
C THR A 267 -1.94 -0.60 -17.11
N SER A 268 -2.86 0.36 -17.07
CA SER A 268 -2.63 1.72 -17.55
C SER A 268 -3.39 2.76 -16.73
N ILE A 269 -2.89 4.00 -16.71
CA ILE A 269 -3.53 5.15 -16.04
C ILE A 269 -4.99 5.33 -16.49
N ALA A 270 -5.27 5.17 -17.79
CA ALA A 270 -6.63 5.27 -18.30
C ALA A 270 -7.54 4.19 -17.72
N SER A 271 -7.06 2.94 -17.64
CA SER A 271 -7.80 1.83 -17.03
C SER A 271 -8.07 2.08 -15.54
N VAL A 272 -7.12 2.66 -14.81
CA VAL A 272 -7.30 3.02 -13.40
C VAL A 272 -8.37 4.07 -13.25
N LEU A 273 -8.30 5.15 -14.03
CA LEU A 273 -9.31 6.21 -13.98
C LEU A 273 -10.70 5.64 -14.31
N THR A 274 -10.83 4.83 -15.36
CA THR A 274 -12.11 4.14 -15.66
C THR A 274 -12.57 3.25 -14.51
N HIS A 275 -11.67 2.48 -13.89
CA HIS A 275 -12.01 1.64 -12.75
C HIS A 275 -12.52 2.46 -11.57
N THR A 276 -11.87 3.59 -11.24
CA THR A 276 -12.26 4.45 -10.11
C THR A 276 -13.63 5.15 -10.27
N ALA A 277 -14.16 5.22 -11.48
CA ALA A 277 -15.55 5.64 -11.76
C ALA A 277 -16.58 4.51 -11.65
N SER A 278 -16.13 3.25 -11.66
CA SER A 278 -17.03 2.10 -11.74
C SER A 278 -17.68 1.80 -10.38
N ALA A 279 -18.83 1.14 -10.42
CA ALA A 279 -19.48 0.65 -9.19
C ALA A 279 -18.63 -0.37 -8.41
N ALA A 280 -17.69 -1.05 -9.10
CA ALA A 280 -16.76 -2.01 -8.51
C ALA A 280 -15.64 -1.34 -7.70
N TYR A 281 -15.34 -0.06 -7.97
CA TYR A 281 -14.47 0.72 -7.10
C TYR A 281 -15.26 1.14 -5.86
N ASP A 282 -14.83 0.56 -4.74
CA ASP A 282 -15.36 0.83 -3.42
C ASP A 282 -14.18 1.30 -2.55
N PRO A 283 -14.00 2.62 -2.37
CA PRO A 283 -12.89 3.16 -1.59
C PRO A 283 -12.98 2.79 -0.11
N ASP A 284 -14.15 2.41 0.41
CA ASP A 284 -14.33 1.96 1.79
C ASP A 284 -13.96 0.47 1.95
N ARG A 285 -14.05 -0.32 0.87
CA ARG A 285 -13.51 -1.69 0.84
C ARG A 285 -12.03 -1.74 0.52
N GLN A 286 -11.57 -0.88 -0.39
CA GLN A 286 -10.14 -0.69 -0.63
C GLN A 286 -9.48 0.02 0.56
N GLY A 287 -10.27 0.79 1.29
CA GLY A 287 -9.96 1.43 2.55
C GLY A 287 -10.83 0.91 3.69
N LEU A 288 -10.57 -0.32 4.16
CA LEU A 288 -10.68 -0.67 5.60
C LEU A 288 -9.65 0.15 6.43
N LEU A 289 -9.64 1.45 6.14
CA LEU A 289 -8.82 2.58 6.50
C LEU A 289 -9.83 3.69 6.83
N ALA A 290 -10.66 3.46 7.85
CA ALA A 290 -11.31 4.58 8.52
C ALA A 290 -10.20 5.45 9.16
N PRO A 291 -10.38 6.78 9.27
CA PRO A 291 -9.49 7.59 10.10
C PRO A 291 -9.49 7.00 11.50
N VAL A 292 -8.30 6.93 12.13
CA VAL A 292 -8.18 6.81 13.57
C VAL A 292 -9.02 7.94 14.17
N SER A 293 -10.25 7.61 14.57
CA SER A 293 -11.16 8.54 15.22
C SER A 293 -10.65 8.63 16.66
N GLY A 294 -9.65 9.49 16.86
CA GLY A 294 -8.90 9.58 18.11
C GLY A 294 -8.18 10.91 18.28
N ALA A 295 -8.90 12.02 18.08
CA ALA A 295 -8.50 13.33 18.59
C ALA A 295 -9.75 14.13 18.99
N GLY A 296 -10.25 13.89 20.21
CA GLY A 296 -11.38 14.58 20.85
C GLY A 296 -12.26 13.57 21.60
N ASP A 297 -12.42 13.55 22.92
CA ASP A 297 -12.15 14.54 23.96
C ASP A 297 -11.69 13.84 25.24
N ALA A 298 -10.63 14.34 25.85
CA ALA A 298 -10.43 14.20 27.28
C ALA A 298 -11.07 15.44 27.93
N SER A 299 -12.22 15.25 28.56
CA SER A 299 -12.84 16.16 29.53
C SER A 299 -13.53 15.31 30.60
#